data_AF-A0A060BSH7-F1
#
_entry.id   AF-A0A060BSH7-F1
#
_cell.length_a   1.000
_cell.length_b   1.000
_cell.length_c   1.000
_cell.angle_alpha   90.00
_cell.angle_beta   90.00
_cell.angle_gamma   90.00
#
_symmetry.space_group_name_H-M   'P 1'
#
loop_
_entity.id
_entity.type
_entity.pdbx_description
1 polymer ?
#
loop_
_entity_poly.entity_id
_entity_poly.type
_entity_poly.pdbx_seq_one_letter_code
_entity_poly.pdbx_strand_id
1 'polypeptide(L)' 'MSAIAVAAALVRKWEGCKLTAYPDPATGGDPWTIGYGATGPGIRKGVTWTQQQADKRL' A
#
# COMPACT_ATOMS: atom_id res chain seq x y z
N MET A 1 17.59 13.72 -11.41
CA MET A 1 16.29 13.14 -10.99
C MET A 1 15.88 12.11 -12.02
N SER A 2 15.69 10.84 -11.64
CA SER A 2 15.26 9.82 -12.61
C SER A 2 13.75 9.92 -12.84
N ALA A 3 13.29 9.45 -14.01
CA ALA A 3 11.86 9.38 -14.32
C ALA A 3 11.07 8.56 -13.28
N ILE A 4 11.69 7.53 -12.70
CA ILE A 4 11.11 6.68 -11.65
C ILE A 4 10.80 7.49 -10.39
N ALA A 5 11.71 8.37 -9.96
CA ALA A 5 11.49 9.18 -8.76
C ALA A 5 10.31 10.15 -8.91
N VAL A 6 10.14 10.72 -10.12
CA VAL A 6 9.02 11.62 -10.44
C VAL A 6 7.70 10.83 -10.50
N ALA A 7 7.70 9.66 -11.16
CA ALA A 7 6.52 8.80 -11.25
C ALA A 7 6.05 8.32 -9.87
N ALA A 8 6.98 7.88 -9.02
CA ALA A 8 6.66 7.44 -7.66
C ALA A 8 6.07 8.58 -6.81
N ALA A 9 6.58 9.80 -6.93
CA ALA A 9 6.01 10.95 -6.22
C ALA A 9 4.57 11.28 -6.69
N LEU A 10 4.30 11.16 -7.99
CA LEU A 10 2.96 11.33 -8.54
C LEU A 10 2.00 10.25 -8.02
N VAL A 11 2.37 8.97 -8.10
CA VAL A 11 1.53 7.85 -7.61
C VAL A 11 1.20 8.02 -6.14
N ARG A 12 2.20 8.29 -5.29
CA ARG A 12 1.98 8.49 -3.85
C ARG A 12 1.00 9.62 -3.53
N LYS A 13 1.02 10.70 -4.33
CA LYS A 13 0.14 11.86 -4.13
C LYS A 13 -1.32 11.54 -4.43
N TRP A 14 -1.58 10.70 -5.44
CA TRP A 14 -2.95 10.45 -5.92
C TRP A 14 -3.56 9.16 -5.39
N GLU A 15 -2.78 8.10 -5.15
CA GLU A 15 -3.30 6.87 -4.56
C GLU A 15 -3.50 6.98 -3.05
N GLY A 16 -2.70 7.80 -2.38
CA GLY A 16 -2.66 7.88 -0.92
C GLY A 16 -2.04 6.63 -0.29
N CYS A 17 -1.72 6.71 1.00
CA CYS A 17 -1.10 5.61 1.74
C CYS A 17 -2.01 5.18 2.89
N LYS A 18 -2.38 3.90 2.93
CA LYS A 18 -3.14 3.31 4.05
C LYS A 18 -2.23 2.38 4.85
N LEU A 19 -1.74 2.88 5.98
CA LEU A 19 -0.81 2.15 6.83
C LEU A 19 -1.44 0.96 7.56
N THR A 20 -2.77 0.89 7.66
CA THR A 20 -3.47 -0.26 8.24
C THR A 20 -4.10 -1.07 7.12
N ALA A 21 -3.89 -2.40 7.15
CA ALA A 21 -4.48 -3.31 6.18
C ALA A 21 -6.01 -3.22 6.18
N TYR A 22 -6.60 -3.14 5.00
CA TYR A 22 -8.04 -3.14 4.79
C TYR A 22 -8.44 -4.29 3.86
N PRO A 23 -9.66 -4.86 4.04
CA PRO A 23 -10.10 -5.97 3.21
C PRO A 23 -10.42 -5.47 1.80
N ASP A 24 -10.36 -6.37 0.83
CA ASP A 24 -10.79 -6.07 -0.53
C ASP A 24 -12.28 -5.60 -0.52
N PRO A 25 -12.62 -4.46 -1.13
CA PRO A 25 -13.98 -3.91 -1.08
C PRO A 25 -15.03 -4.79 -1.76
N ALA A 26 -14.63 -5.57 -2.78
CA ALA A 26 -15.55 -6.39 -3.56
C ALA A 26 -15.95 -7.67 -2.81
N THR A 27 -15.04 -8.23 -2.02
CA THR A 27 -15.25 -9.48 -1.27
C THR A 27 -15.48 -9.28 0.22
N GLY A 28 -15.05 -8.14 0.78
CA GLY A 28 -15.04 -7.88 2.21
C GLY A 28 -14.02 -8.72 2.99
N GLY A 29 -13.12 -9.43 2.29
CA GLY A 29 -12.20 -10.40 2.85
C GLY A 29 -10.83 -10.40 2.16
N ASP A 30 -10.24 -11.59 2.02
CA ASP A 30 -9.00 -11.76 1.27
C ASP A 30 -9.19 -11.44 -0.22
N PRO A 31 -8.18 -10.85 -0.90
CA PRO A 31 -6.90 -10.43 -0.35
C PRO A 31 -6.96 -9.08 0.38
N TRP A 32 -6.20 -8.95 1.47
CA TRP A 32 -6.06 -7.67 2.17
C TRP A 32 -5.07 -6.76 1.44
N THR A 33 -5.34 -5.46 1.50
CA THR A 33 -4.54 -4.42 0.87
C THR A 33 -3.96 -3.46 1.93
N ILE A 34 -2.71 -3.02 1.76
CA ILE A 34 -2.03 -2.07 2.67
C ILE A 34 -1.05 -1.17 1.89
N GLY A 35 -0.66 -0.04 2.46
CA GLY A 35 0.28 0.92 1.86
C GLY A 35 -0.31 1.61 0.62
N TYR A 36 0.44 1.57 -0.47
CA TYR A 36 0.07 2.05 -1.81
C TYR A 36 -0.50 0.90 -2.67
N GLY A 37 -1.51 0.18 -2.16
CA GLY A 37 -2.16 -0.91 -2.89
C GLY A 37 -1.45 -2.27 -2.84
N ALA A 38 -0.57 -2.52 -1.86
CA ALA A 38 0.15 -3.79 -1.74
C ALA A 38 -0.76 -4.91 -1.22
N THR A 39 -0.69 -6.08 -1.85
CA THR A 39 -1.34 -7.34 -1.43
C THR A 39 -0.32 -8.48 -1.34
N GLY A 40 -0.69 -9.58 -0.68
CA GLY A 40 0.13 -10.80 -0.64
C GLY A 40 0.34 -11.40 0.75
N PRO A 41 1.22 -12.42 0.86
CA PRO A 41 1.44 -13.16 2.10
C PRO A 41 1.82 -12.26 3.26
N GLY A 42 1.15 -12.43 4.41
CA GLY A 42 1.40 -11.65 5.62
C GLY A 42 0.67 -10.32 5.69
N ILE A 43 -0.02 -9.89 4.62
CA ILE A 43 -0.94 -8.75 4.65
C ILE A 43 -2.33 -9.31 4.98
N ARG A 44 -2.83 -9.01 6.17
CA ARG A 44 -4.08 -9.52 6.72
C ARG A 44 -4.66 -8.55 7.74
N LYS A 45 -5.87 -8.82 8.23
CA LYS A 45 -6.53 -8.01 9.27
C LYS A 45 -5.61 -7.70 10.46
N GLY A 46 -5.55 -6.43 10.84
CA GLY A 46 -4.79 -5.96 12.00
C GLY A 46 -3.29 -5.73 11.74
N VAL A 47 -2.80 -5.98 10.52
CA VAL A 47 -1.43 -5.61 10.14
C VAL A 47 -1.36 -4.12 9.87
N THR A 48 -0.39 -3.47 10.49
CA THR A 48 -0.09 -2.05 10.30
C THR A 48 1.39 -1.90 9.93
N TRP A 49 1.66 -1.10 8.90
CA TRP A 49 3.00 -0.73 8.48
C TRP A 49 3.39 0.66 8.96
N THR A 50 4.67 0.90 9.10
CA THR A 50 5.22 2.26 9.16
C THR A 50 5.25 2.87 7.77
N GLN A 51 5.28 4.20 7.68
CA GLN A 51 5.46 4.89 6.39
C GLN A 51 6.71 4.40 5.66
N GLN A 52 7.80 4.14 6.40
CA GLN A 52 9.04 3.63 5.84
C GLN A 52 8.92 2.22 5.25
N GLN A 53 8.07 1.36 5.82
CA GLN A 53 7.76 0.04 5.26
C GLN A 53 6.93 0.15 3.97
N ALA A 54 5.94 1.06 3.95
CA ALA A 54 5.16 1.34 2.75
C ALA A 54 6.04 1.93 1.63
N ASP A 55 6.93 2.86 1.96
CA ASP A 55 7.84 3.50 1.00
C ASP A 55 8.89 2.53 0.45
N LYS A 56 9.38 1.58 1.25
CA LYS A 56 10.32 0.55 0.79
C LYS A 56 9.69 -0.48 -0.15
N ARG A 57 8.36 -0.61 -0.11
CA ARG A 57 7.63 -1.58 -0.94
C ARG A 57 7.31 -1.04 -2.33
N LEU A 58 7.27 0.29 -2.48
CA LEU A 58 7.03 1.02 -3.73
C LEU A 58 8.34 1.20 -4.53
#